data_AF-A0A5C6CKK4-F1
#
_entry.id   AF-A0A5C6CKK4-F1
#
_cell.length_a   1.000
_cell.length_b   1.000
_cell.length_c   1.000
_cell.angle_alpha   90.00
_cell.angle_beta   90.00
_cell.angle_gamma   90.00
#
_symmetry.space_group_name_H-M   'P 1'
#
loop_
_entity.id
_entity.type
_entity.pdbx_description
1 polymer ?
#
loop_
_entity_poly.entity_id
_entity_poly.type
_entity_poly.pdbx_seq_one_letter_code
_entity_poly.pdbx_strand_id
1 'polypeptide(L)'
;MDHCLAKIRTKHEWHCQKAMLRCFASCLYLYCSASLVAAEAENQIYQIISDPAEMLGPDSCTKCHENEMQAWHATPHFTTFDSLHRKAEAKAIADRLGLGSVKRNDTCVNCHYTQQQVDERIRVVAGVSCESCHGAARDWIALHNDYGGPNATKESETPEHRQERIETSVQAGMNNPTNLYLIARQCLACHTTPNEALVNVGDHAAGSKEFELVSWSQGMVRHNFLRTGGAANAQSAPEQLRVMYVVGVLADLEASLRATAQATSKAPFGIAAAQRAAGLKRKLYDISQRVSDPHIDDALHAALSVPLKLNHNAELTAAADSVGKAAYNFAAQTDGSSLAAIDPLLPAPAQYKTK
;
A
#
# COMPACT_ATOMS: atom_id res chain seq x y z
N MET A 1 0.79 73.43 -26.30
CA MET A 1 1.59 72.34 -26.92
C MET A 1 1.13 71.03 -26.28
N ASP A 2 -0.20 70.83 -26.24
CA ASP A 2 -0.89 69.98 -25.23
C ASP A 2 -1.76 68.90 -25.86
N HIS A 3 -1.52 68.56 -27.13
CA HIS A 3 -2.22 67.48 -27.83
C HIS A 3 -1.33 66.33 -28.28
N CYS A 4 -0.02 66.38 -28.03
CA CYS A 4 0.90 65.26 -28.33
C CYS A 4 1.21 64.36 -27.13
N LEU A 5 0.98 64.77 -25.88
CA LEU A 5 1.35 63.97 -24.70
C LEU A 5 0.25 63.01 -24.20
N ALA A 6 -1.00 63.17 -24.64
CA ALA A 6 -2.11 62.31 -24.20
C ALA A 6 -2.19 60.95 -24.94
N LYS A 7 -1.56 60.83 -26.13
CA LYS A 7 -1.62 59.60 -26.95
C LYS A 7 -0.54 58.56 -26.64
N ILE A 8 0.47 58.88 -25.84
CA ILE A 8 1.58 57.97 -25.51
C ILE A 8 1.32 57.21 -24.20
N ARG A 9 0.53 57.77 -23.27
CA ARG A 9 0.22 57.13 -21.97
C ARG A 9 -0.72 55.92 -22.09
N THR A 10 -1.66 55.93 -23.04
CA THR A 10 -2.68 54.87 -23.16
C THR A 10 -2.21 53.60 -23.86
N LYS A 11 -1.10 53.63 -24.62
CA LYS A 11 -0.55 52.41 -25.24
C LYS A 11 0.35 51.60 -24.30
N HIS A 12 1.04 52.25 -23.36
CA HIS A 12 1.95 51.55 -22.42
C HIS A 12 1.19 50.84 -21.28
N GLU A 13 0.11 51.42 -20.76
CA GLU A 13 -0.71 50.79 -19.71
C GLU A 13 -1.44 49.54 -20.21
N TRP A 14 -1.90 49.53 -21.46
CA TRP A 14 -2.58 48.38 -22.07
C TRP A 14 -1.64 47.19 -22.34
N HIS A 15 -0.36 47.43 -22.61
CA HIS A 15 0.62 46.35 -22.80
C HIS A 15 1.11 45.77 -21.47
N CYS A 16 1.18 46.59 -20.40
CA CYS A 16 1.58 46.13 -19.07
C CYS A 16 0.50 45.27 -18.39
N GLN A 17 -0.79 45.65 -18.51
CA GLN A 17 -1.89 44.84 -17.98
C GLN A 17 -2.09 43.50 -18.72
N LYS A 18 -1.91 43.46 -20.04
CA LYS A 18 -1.98 42.20 -20.81
C LYS A 18 -0.80 41.26 -20.55
N ALA A 19 0.38 41.80 -20.25
CA ALA A 19 1.55 41.01 -19.85
C ALA A 19 1.40 40.43 -18.44
N MET A 20 0.89 41.21 -17.47
CA MET A 20 0.60 40.72 -16.12
C MET A 20 -0.51 39.65 -16.10
N LEU A 21 -1.59 39.80 -16.89
CA LEU A 21 -2.66 38.81 -16.95
C LEU A 21 -2.19 37.48 -17.58
N ARG A 22 -1.24 37.54 -18.52
CA ARG A 22 -0.61 36.34 -19.12
C ARG A 22 0.38 35.67 -18.16
N CYS A 23 1.18 36.43 -17.41
CA CYS A 23 2.04 35.85 -16.36
C CYS A 23 1.24 35.22 -15.22
N PHE A 24 0.14 35.83 -14.77
CA PHE A 24 -0.74 35.23 -13.75
C PHE A 24 -1.47 33.98 -14.25
N ALA A 25 -1.95 33.97 -15.50
CA ALA A 25 -2.57 32.78 -16.09
C ALA A 25 -1.58 31.63 -16.30
N SER A 26 -0.33 31.93 -16.70
CA SER A 26 0.73 30.94 -16.86
C SER A 26 1.21 30.38 -15.51
N CYS A 27 1.34 31.20 -14.47
CA CYS A 27 1.66 30.73 -13.12
C CYS A 27 0.51 29.91 -12.49
N LEU A 28 -0.76 30.27 -12.73
CA LEU A 28 -1.90 29.47 -12.27
C LEU A 28 -1.98 28.12 -12.99
N TYR A 29 -1.70 28.07 -14.30
CA TYR A 29 -1.68 26.82 -15.06
C TYR A 29 -0.53 25.91 -14.63
N LEU A 30 0.67 26.45 -14.38
CA LEU A 30 1.84 25.70 -13.91
C LEU A 30 1.66 25.17 -12.48
N TYR A 31 1.05 25.96 -11.57
CA TYR A 31 0.71 25.49 -10.22
C TYR A 31 -0.39 24.42 -10.26
N CYS A 32 -1.44 24.61 -11.07
CA CYS A 32 -2.55 23.65 -11.17
C CYS A 32 -2.09 22.31 -11.78
N SER A 33 -1.20 22.33 -12.78
CA SER A 33 -0.62 21.10 -13.34
C SER A 33 0.34 20.40 -12.39
N ALA A 34 1.14 21.13 -11.61
CA ALA A 34 2.01 20.51 -10.60
C ALA A 34 1.20 19.90 -9.45
N SER A 35 0.08 20.51 -9.06
CA SER A 35 -0.84 19.98 -8.06
C SER A 35 -1.65 18.77 -8.54
N LEU A 36 -2.05 18.71 -9.82
CA LEU A 36 -2.70 17.52 -10.38
C LEU A 36 -1.74 16.32 -10.45
N VAL A 37 -0.50 16.52 -10.91
CA VAL A 37 0.50 15.45 -11.00
C VAL A 37 0.90 14.92 -9.61
N ALA A 38 0.98 15.80 -8.59
CA ALA A 38 1.22 15.38 -7.21
C ALA A 38 0.04 14.61 -6.61
N ALA A 39 -1.20 15.01 -6.89
CA ALA A 39 -2.41 14.30 -6.43
C ALA A 39 -2.59 12.94 -7.14
N GLU A 40 -2.19 12.82 -8.40
CA GLU A 40 -2.16 11.55 -9.13
C GLU A 40 -1.05 10.61 -8.59
N ALA A 41 0.11 11.15 -8.21
CA ALA A 41 1.19 10.39 -7.60
C ALA A 41 0.87 9.88 -6.18
N GLU A 42 0.12 10.64 -5.37
CA GLU A 42 -0.34 10.18 -4.03
C GLU A 42 -1.46 9.13 -4.13
N ASN A 43 -2.32 9.19 -5.16
CA ASN A 43 -3.42 8.24 -5.35
C ASN A 43 -2.99 6.92 -6.02
N GLN A 44 -1.81 6.87 -6.66
CA GLN A 44 -1.26 5.65 -7.27
C GLN A 44 -0.76 4.60 -6.26
N ILE A 45 -0.64 4.95 -4.98
CA ILE A 45 0.04 4.10 -3.98
C ILE A 45 -0.90 2.96 -3.45
N TYR A 46 -2.11 2.79 -4.02
CA TYR A 46 -3.04 1.71 -3.61
C TYR A 46 -3.22 0.57 -4.63
N GLN A 47 -2.58 0.67 -5.79
CA GLN A 47 -2.63 -0.38 -6.80
C GLN A 47 -1.23 -0.96 -6.94
N ILE A 48 -1.01 -2.14 -6.37
CA ILE A 48 0.18 -2.97 -6.69
C ILE A 48 -0.06 -3.56 -8.08
N ILE A 49 -0.09 -2.71 -9.12
CA ILE A 49 -0.12 -3.17 -10.50
C ILE A 49 1.33 -3.22 -10.93
N SER A 50 1.90 -4.41 -10.81
CA SER A 50 3.18 -4.71 -11.41
C SER A 50 2.96 -5.13 -12.85
N ASP A 51 3.75 -4.58 -13.78
CA ASP A 51 3.68 -4.97 -15.19
C ASP A 51 4.15 -6.44 -15.34
N PRO A 52 3.31 -7.34 -15.88
CA PRO A 52 3.69 -8.73 -16.13
C PRO A 52 4.92 -8.90 -17.03
N ALA A 53 5.28 -7.91 -17.86
CA ALA A 53 6.48 -7.91 -18.68
C ALA A 53 7.78 -7.69 -17.87
N GLU A 54 7.66 -7.22 -16.63
CA GLU A 54 8.76 -6.94 -15.71
C GLU A 54 8.89 -8.01 -14.62
N MET A 55 7.97 -8.97 -14.59
CA MET A 55 7.94 -10.08 -13.66
C MET A 55 8.92 -11.18 -14.08
N LEU A 56 9.71 -11.67 -13.13
CA LEU A 56 10.63 -12.79 -13.36
C LEU A 56 10.10 -14.12 -12.84
N GLY A 57 9.14 -14.09 -11.91
CA GLY A 57 8.61 -15.24 -11.20
C GLY A 57 9.39 -15.55 -9.91
N PRO A 58 8.76 -16.22 -8.94
CA PRO A 58 9.33 -16.43 -7.60
C PRO A 58 10.63 -17.25 -7.61
N ASP A 59 10.83 -18.12 -8.61
CA ASP A 59 12.03 -18.95 -8.72
C ASP A 59 13.31 -18.10 -8.91
N SER A 60 13.18 -16.87 -9.41
CA SER A 60 14.30 -15.93 -9.52
C SER A 60 14.87 -15.53 -8.16
N CYS A 61 14.07 -15.59 -7.09
CA CYS A 61 14.46 -15.23 -5.72
C CYS A 61 15.15 -16.39 -4.97
N THR A 62 14.86 -17.64 -5.35
CA THR A 62 15.21 -18.84 -4.57
C THR A 62 16.70 -19.01 -4.28
N LYS A 63 17.56 -18.65 -5.23
CA LYS A 63 19.02 -18.84 -5.08
C LYS A 63 19.61 -18.07 -3.89
N CYS A 64 18.99 -16.94 -3.52
CA CYS A 64 19.46 -16.08 -2.43
C CYS A 64 18.54 -16.13 -1.19
N HIS A 65 17.29 -16.57 -1.35
CA HIS A 65 16.24 -16.52 -0.35
C HIS A 65 15.54 -17.88 -0.15
N GLU A 66 16.32 -18.95 -0.04
CA GLU A 66 15.79 -20.32 0.05
C GLU A 66 14.87 -20.51 1.28
N ASN A 67 15.27 -19.98 2.44
CA ASN A 67 14.49 -20.14 3.68
C ASN A 67 13.17 -19.34 3.63
N GLU A 68 13.19 -18.16 3.04
CA GLU A 68 12.00 -17.37 2.76
C GLU A 68 11.05 -18.11 1.79
N MET A 69 11.61 -18.73 0.74
CA MET A 69 10.84 -19.54 -0.23
C MET A 69 10.16 -20.73 0.45
N GLN A 70 10.89 -21.46 1.30
CA GLN A 70 10.33 -22.57 2.08
C GLN A 70 9.19 -22.09 3.00
N ALA A 71 9.36 -20.94 3.66
CA ALA A 71 8.29 -20.38 4.50
C ALA A 71 7.07 -19.95 3.65
N TRP A 72 7.29 -19.35 2.48
CA TRP A 72 6.22 -18.95 1.56
C TRP A 72 5.40 -20.14 1.06
N HIS A 73 6.03 -21.28 0.75
CA HIS A 73 5.32 -22.48 0.30
C HIS A 73 4.28 -23.01 1.31
N ALA A 74 4.44 -22.71 2.60
CA ALA A 74 3.49 -23.09 3.64
C ALA A 74 2.26 -22.16 3.73
N THR A 75 2.21 -21.06 2.95
CA THR A 75 1.19 -20.02 3.09
C THR A 75 -0.02 -20.19 2.15
N PRO A 76 -1.18 -19.60 2.49
CA PRO A 76 -2.30 -19.46 1.56
C PRO A 76 -1.95 -18.71 0.27
N HIS A 77 -0.99 -17.78 0.33
CA HIS A 77 -0.50 -17.03 -0.83
C HIS A 77 0.07 -17.96 -1.90
N PHE A 78 0.90 -18.93 -1.51
CA PHE A 78 1.40 -19.96 -2.42
C PHE A 78 0.28 -20.88 -2.92
N THR A 79 -0.45 -21.50 -1.98
CA THR A 79 -1.42 -22.58 -2.29
C THR A 79 -2.65 -22.11 -3.08
N THR A 80 -2.90 -20.80 -3.14
CA THR A 80 -3.95 -20.19 -3.97
C THR A 80 -3.80 -20.52 -5.46
N PHE A 81 -2.56 -20.70 -5.94
CA PHE A 81 -2.29 -21.05 -7.33
C PHE A 81 -3.09 -22.28 -7.79
N ASP A 82 -3.11 -23.33 -6.97
CA ASP A 82 -3.70 -24.61 -7.33
C ASP A 82 -5.17 -24.76 -6.91
N SER A 83 -5.58 -24.03 -5.88
CA SER A 83 -6.85 -24.29 -5.19
C SER A 83 -7.97 -23.31 -5.51
N LEU A 84 -7.70 -21.99 -5.54
CA LEU A 84 -8.76 -20.97 -5.52
C LEU A 84 -9.71 -21.08 -6.72
N HIS A 85 -9.18 -21.10 -7.94
CA HIS A 85 -9.95 -21.20 -9.18
C HIS A 85 -10.80 -22.49 -9.31
N ARG A 86 -10.60 -23.48 -8.43
CA ARG A 86 -11.38 -24.73 -8.41
C ARG A 86 -12.57 -24.66 -7.46
N LYS A 87 -12.55 -23.75 -6.48
CA LYS A 87 -13.63 -23.58 -5.49
C LYS A 87 -14.95 -23.19 -6.16
N ALA A 88 -16.05 -23.73 -5.65
CA ALA A 88 -17.39 -23.45 -6.20
C ALA A 88 -17.75 -21.97 -6.01
N GLU A 89 -17.36 -21.40 -4.87
CA GLU A 89 -17.57 -19.99 -4.52
C GLU A 89 -16.85 -19.07 -5.50
N ALA A 90 -15.59 -19.37 -5.84
CA ALA A 90 -14.81 -18.55 -6.78
C ALA A 90 -15.42 -18.57 -8.19
N LYS A 91 -15.93 -19.72 -8.63
CA LYS A 91 -16.64 -19.85 -9.92
C LYS A 91 -17.95 -19.07 -9.91
N ALA A 92 -18.73 -19.18 -8.83
CA ALA A 92 -19.99 -18.45 -8.71
C ALA A 92 -19.80 -16.92 -8.73
N ILE A 93 -18.73 -16.42 -8.10
CA ILE A 93 -18.36 -14.99 -8.17
C ILE A 93 -18.00 -14.61 -9.61
N ALA A 94 -17.17 -15.40 -10.29
CA ALA A 94 -16.81 -15.16 -11.68
C ALA A 94 -18.03 -15.17 -12.62
N ASP A 95 -18.94 -16.13 -12.45
CA ASP A 95 -20.17 -16.24 -13.24
C ASP A 95 -21.07 -15.02 -13.06
N ARG A 96 -21.25 -14.54 -11.81
CA ARG A 96 -22.01 -13.31 -11.53
C ARG A 96 -21.41 -12.06 -12.17
N LEU A 97 -20.09 -12.02 -12.30
CA LEU A 97 -19.36 -10.94 -12.96
C LEU A 97 -19.28 -11.12 -14.49
N GLY A 98 -19.80 -12.21 -15.05
CA GLY A 98 -19.70 -12.52 -16.48
C GLY A 98 -18.29 -12.92 -16.92
N LEU A 99 -17.45 -13.38 -16.01
CA LEU A 99 -16.06 -13.76 -16.27
C LEU A 99 -15.95 -15.26 -16.56
N GLY A 100 -15.43 -15.62 -17.74
CA GLY A 100 -15.28 -17.01 -18.13
C GLY A 100 -14.15 -17.78 -17.41
N SER A 101 -13.28 -17.09 -16.68
CA SER A 101 -12.17 -17.72 -15.95
C SER A 101 -11.64 -16.86 -14.82
N VAL A 102 -11.47 -17.44 -13.63
CA VAL A 102 -10.82 -16.81 -12.47
C VAL A 102 -9.33 -16.49 -12.72
N LYS A 103 -8.65 -17.22 -13.61
CA LYS A 103 -7.21 -17.03 -13.91
C LYS A 103 -6.94 -16.17 -15.14
N ARG A 104 -7.97 -15.71 -15.85
CA ARG A 104 -7.84 -14.96 -17.13
C ARG A 104 -8.77 -13.75 -17.15
N ASN A 105 -8.56 -12.86 -16.19
CA ASN A 105 -9.25 -11.57 -16.08
C ASN A 105 -8.46 -10.68 -15.11
N ASP A 106 -8.62 -9.36 -15.20
CA ASP A 106 -7.86 -8.42 -14.37
C ASP A 106 -8.42 -8.33 -12.93
N THR A 107 -9.69 -8.68 -12.71
CA THR A 107 -10.34 -8.53 -11.39
C THR A 107 -9.80 -9.50 -10.34
N CYS A 108 -9.70 -10.79 -10.67
CA CYS A 108 -9.29 -11.82 -9.72
C CYS A 108 -7.76 -11.92 -9.58
N VAL A 109 -7.04 -11.73 -10.68
CA VAL A 109 -5.59 -11.94 -10.72
C VAL A 109 -4.83 -10.86 -9.97
N ASN A 110 -5.35 -9.63 -9.89
CA ASN A 110 -4.72 -8.52 -9.17
C ASN A 110 -4.50 -8.80 -7.67
N CYS A 111 -5.28 -9.71 -7.06
CA CYS A 111 -5.15 -10.02 -5.63
C CYS A 111 -4.71 -11.45 -5.32
N HIS A 112 -4.92 -12.39 -6.25
CA HIS A 112 -4.76 -13.82 -5.95
C HIS A 112 -3.61 -14.49 -6.69
N TYR A 113 -3.03 -13.84 -7.69
CA TYR A 113 -2.09 -14.48 -8.61
C TYR A 113 -0.95 -13.55 -8.98
N THR A 114 0.17 -14.15 -9.37
CA THR A 114 1.27 -13.44 -10.03
C THR A 114 1.20 -13.73 -11.51
N GLN A 115 1.18 -12.66 -12.31
CA GLN A 115 1.19 -12.74 -13.77
C GLN A 115 2.59 -12.43 -14.31
N GLN A 116 2.96 -13.12 -15.37
CA GLN A 116 4.22 -12.92 -16.08
C GLN A 116 3.99 -13.05 -17.59
N GLN A 117 4.72 -12.27 -18.39
CA GLN A 117 4.79 -12.46 -19.83
C GLN A 117 5.67 -13.67 -20.17
N VAL A 118 5.06 -14.71 -20.73
CA VAL A 118 5.72 -15.94 -21.18
C VAL A 118 5.36 -16.18 -22.65
N ASP A 119 6.37 -16.20 -23.52
CA ASP A 119 6.21 -16.33 -24.98
C ASP A 119 5.20 -15.32 -25.54
N GLU A 120 5.38 -14.03 -25.24
CA GLU A 120 4.49 -12.92 -25.66
C GLU A 120 3.06 -12.98 -25.10
N ARG A 121 2.77 -13.88 -24.16
CA ARG A 121 1.44 -14.01 -23.54
C ARG A 121 1.52 -13.82 -22.04
N ILE A 122 0.60 -13.04 -21.50
CA ILE A 122 0.43 -12.92 -20.06
C ILE A 122 -0.16 -14.22 -19.52
N ARG A 123 0.53 -14.84 -18.55
CA ARG A 123 0.10 -16.07 -17.88
C ARG A 123 0.19 -15.88 -16.37
N VAL A 124 -0.75 -16.50 -15.66
CA VAL A 124 -0.61 -16.69 -14.22
C VAL A 124 0.44 -17.77 -13.98
N VAL A 125 1.54 -17.43 -13.31
CA VAL A 125 2.69 -18.32 -13.08
C VAL A 125 2.82 -18.80 -11.64
N ALA A 126 2.23 -18.05 -10.70
CA ALA A 126 2.20 -18.41 -9.28
C ALA A 126 0.94 -17.86 -8.61
N GLY A 127 0.74 -18.21 -7.33
CA GLY A 127 -0.18 -17.52 -6.44
C GLY A 127 0.33 -16.11 -6.12
N VAL A 128 -0.01 -15.57 -4.96
CA VAL A 128 0.62 -14.33 -4.47
C VAL A 128 2.09 -14.67 -4.14
N SER A 129 3.04 -14.04 -4.83
CA SER A 129 4.47 -14.38 -4.79
C SER A 129 5.32 -13.29 -4.12
N CYS A 130 6.64 -13.46 -4.13
CA CYS A 130 7.61 -12.47 -3.67
C CYS A 130 7.36 -11.09 -4.33
N GLU A 131 7.22 -11.09 -5.65
CA GLU A 131 7.05 -9.88 -6.47
C GLU A 131 5.68 -9.21 -6.28
N SER A 132 4.69 -9.93 -5.72
CA SER A 132 3.41 -9.33 -5.30
C SER A 132 3.57 -8.37 -4.12
N CYS A 133 4.62 -8.53 -3.31
CA CYS A 133 4.94 -7.62 -2.20
C CYS A 133 6.16 -6.74 -2.51
N HIS A 134 7.17 -7.29 -3.18
CA HIS A 134 8.47 -6.65 -3.43
C HIS A 134 8.58 -5.93 -4.78
N GLY A 135 7.51 -5.93 -5.58
CA GLY A 135 7.51 -5.34 -6.93
C GLY A 135 8.10 -6.29 -7.98
N ALA A 136 7.87 -5.98 -9.25
CA ALA A 136 8.38 -6.76 -10.39
C ALA A 136 9.91 -6.72 -10.45
N ALA A 137 10.56 -7.89 -10.50
CA ALA A 137 11.98 -8.00 -10.18
C ALA A 137 12.96 -7.66 -11.31
N ARG A 138 12.51 -7.58 -12.57
CA ARG A 138 13.40 -7.47 -13.75
C ARG A 138 14.47 -6.39 -13.59
N ASP A 139 14.08 -5.22 -13.14
CA ASP A 139 14.95 -4.04 -13.20
C ASP A 139 15.74 -3.81 -11.90
N TRP A 140 15.39 -4.51 -10.80
CA TRP A 140 16.07 -4.33 -9.51
C TRP A 140 16.79 -5.57 -8.97
N ILE A 141 16.49 -6.80 -9.45
CA ILE A 141 17.09 -8.02 -8.86
C ILE A 141 18.61 -8.06 -8.96
N ALA A 142 19.16 -7.55 -10.06
CA ALA A 142 20.60 -7.46 -10.26
C ALA A 142 21.24 -6.43 -9.32
N LEU A 143 20.62 -5.26 -9.19
CA LEU A 143 21.05 -4.20 -8.27
C LEU A 143 21.02 -4.68 -6.82
N HIS A 144 19.93 -5.36 -6.43
CA HIS A 144 19.74 -5.91 -5.10
C HIS A 144 20.86 -6.89 -4.70
N ASN A 145 21.41 -7.63 -5.67
CA ASN A 145 22.43 -8.65 -5.46
C ASN A 145 23.88 -8.15 -5.67
N ASP A 146 24.10 -6.90 -6.08
CA ASP A 146 25.45 -6.34 -6.18
C ASP A 146 25.95 -5.94 -4.79
N TYR A 147 27.06 -6.47 -4.27
CA TYR A 147 27.59 -6.05 -2.97
C TYR A 147 28.85 -5.18 -3.09
N GLY A 148 29.12 -4.66 -4.29
CA GLY A 148 30.32 -3.88 -4.62
C GLY A 148 31.29 -4.65 -5.52
N GLY A 149 30.76 -5.50 -6.40
CA GLY A 149 31.53 -6.29 -7.37
C GLY A 149 31.59 -7.80 -7.09
N PRO A 150 32.26 -8.57 -7.97
CA PRO A 150 32.10 -10.04 -8.08
C PRO A 150 32.62 -10.86 -6.88
N ASN A 151 33.49 -10.27 -6.05
CA ASN A 151 34.06 -10.92 -4.86
C ASN A 151 33.52 -10.34 -3.55
N ALA A 152 32.64 -9.34 -3.62
CA ALA A 152 32.05 -8.73 -2.44
C ALA A 152 30.90 -9.59 -1.93
N THR A 153 30.81 -9.75 -0.61
CA THR A 153 29.68 -10.38 0.06
C THR A 153 28.90 -9.33 0.84
N LYS A 154 27.71 -9.72 1.33
CA LYS A 154 26.91 -8.89 2.23
C LYS A 154 27.69 -8.43 3.46
N GLU A 155 28.61 -9.25 3.96
CA GLU A 155 29.43 -8.98 5.14
C GLU A 155 30.59 -8.02 4.84
N SER A 156 31.09 -7.99 3.60
CA SER A 156 32.18 -7.11 3.17
C SER A 156 31.72 -5.80 2.53
N GLU A 157 30.42 -5.63 2.31
CA GLU A 157 29.82 -4.44 1.72
C GLU A 157 30.04 -3.20 2.59
N THR A 158 30.43 -2.07 1.97
CA THR A 158 30.59 -0.80 2.70
C THR A 158 29.23 -0.16 3.01
N PRO A 159 29.12 0.66 4.08
CA PRO A 159 27.90 1.40 4.37
C PRO A 159 27.41 2.28 3.21
N GLU A 160 28.33 2.91 2.48
CA GLU A 160 28.02 3.79 1.36
C GLU A 160 27.44 3.01 0.19
N HIS A 161 28.07 1.89 -0.19
CA HIS A 161 27.56 1.03 -1.26
C HIS A 161 26.20 0.43 -0.89
N ARG A 162 26.03 0.00 0.37
CA ARG A 162 24.74 -0.49 0.88
C ARG A 162 23.63 0.52 0.69
N GLN A 163 23.88 1.78 1.04
CA GLN A 163 22.91 2.86 0.90
C GLN A 163 22.57 3.06 -0.59
N GLU A 164 23.57 3.21 -1.45
CA GLU A 164 23.41 3.39 -2.90
C GLU A 164 22.62 2.23 -3.52
N ARG A 165 22.98 0.98 -3.19
CA ARG A 165 22.27 -0.20 -3.66
C ARG A 165 20.80 -0.20 -3.29
N ILE A 166 20.49 0.09 -2.02
CA ILE A 166 19.10 0.11 -1.56
C ILE A 166 18.32 1.19 -2.31
N GLU A 167 18.89 2.40 -2.42
CA GLU A 167 18.25 3.52 -3.11
C GLU A 167 18.02 3.23 -4.59
N THR A 168 19.04 2.76 -5.30
CA THR A 168 18.95 2.43 -6.73
C THR A 168 18.00 1.26 -7.00
N SER A 169 18.00 0.22 -6.14
CA SER A 169 17.02 -0.88 -6.25
C SER A 169 15.59 -0.38 -6.07
N VAL A 170 15.35 0.50 -5.09
CA VAL A 170 14.02 1.10 -4.86
C VAL A 170 13.60 1.99 -6.02
N GLN A 171 14.52 2.81 -6.56
CA GLN A 171 14.26 3.63 -7.75
C GLN A 171 13.93 2.78 -8.99
N ALA A 172 14.52 1.59 -9.09
CA ALA A 172 14.22 0.61 -10.13
C ALA A 172 12.96 -0.25 -9.86
N GLY A 173 12.15 0.11 -8.85
CA GLY A 173 10.85 -0.52 -8.59
C GLY A 173 10.85 -1.58 -7.49
N MET A 174 11.98 -1.80 -6.79
CA MET A 174 11.99 -2.68 -5.62
C MET A 174 11.16 -2.07 -4.49
N ASN A 175 10.09 -2.74 -4.12
CA ASN A 175 9.37 -2.40 -2.91
C ASN A 175 10.09 -3.02 -1.70
N ASN A 176 10.99 -2.24 -1.10
CA ASN A 176 11.73 -2.61 0.11
C ASN A 176 11.57 -1.56 1.22
N PRO A 177 10.35 -1.34 1.72
CA PRO A 177 10.14 -0.33 2.73
C PRO A 177 10.66 -0.82 4.08
N THR A 178 11.57 -0.06 4.69
CA THR A 178 11.88 -0.20 6.13
C THR A 178 10.73 0.29 7.00
N ASN A 179 9.90 1.19 6.45
CA ASN A 179 8.74 1.76 7.11
C ASN A 179 7.59 0.73 7.20
N LEU A 180 7.23 0.34 8.43
CA LEU A 180 6.20 -0.68 8.70
C LEU A 180 4.82 -0.33 8.14
N TYR A 181 4.47 0.96 8.04
CA TYR A 181 3.19 1.38 7.48
C TYR A 181 3.12 1.08 5.97
N LEU A 182 4.21 1.28 5.22
CA LEU A 182 4.27 0.92 3.81
C LEU A 182 4.14 -0.60 3.62
N ILE A 183 4.75 -1.42 4.50
CA ILE A 183 4.54 -2.88 4.49
C ILE A 183 3.07 -3.21 4.73
N ALA A 184 2.45 -2.61 5.76
CA ALA A 184 1.04 -2.86 6.10
C ALA A 184 0.10 -2.55 4.93
N ARG A 185 0.36 -1.45 4.19
CA ARG A 185 -0.39 -1.06 3.01
C ARG A 185 -0.34 -2.10 1.90
N GLN A 186 0.79 -2.77 1.71
CA GLN A 186 0.87 -3.83 0.70
C GLN A 186 -0.07 -5.00 1.02
N CYS A 187 -0.17 -5.39 2.29
CA CYS A 187 -1.13 -6.41 2.70
C CYS A 187 -2.57 -5.92 2.44
N LEU A 188 -2.87 -4.69 2.83
CA LEU A 188 -4.23 -4.14 2.78
C LEU A 188 -4.70 -3.83 1.36
N ALA A 189 -3.81 -3.62 0.39
CA ALA A 189 -4.17 -3.42 -1.02
C ALA A 189 -5.08 -4.56 -1.54
N CYS A 190 -4.85 -5.79 -1.08
CA CYS A 190 -5.72 -6.93 -1.38
C CYS A 190 -6.72 -7.22 -0.26
N HIS A 191 -6.29 -7.14 1.01
CA HIS A 191 -7.08 -7.58 2.15
C HIS A 191 -8.23 -6.64 2.53
N THR A 192 -8.36 -5.45 1.93
CA THR A 192 -9.56 -4.59 2.05
C THR A 192 -10.53 -4.72 0.86
N THR A 193 -10.12 -5.38 -0.23
CA THR A 193 -10.89 -5.54 -1.47
C THR A 193 -11.53 -4.23 -1.95
N PRO A 194 -10.73 -3.26 -2.44
CA PRO A 194 -11.22 -1.94 -2.86
C PRO A 194 -11.87 -2.00 -4.25
N ASN A 195 -12.88 -2.86 -4.45
CA ASN A 195 -13.59 -3.00 -5.72
C ASN A 195 -15.09 -3.16 -5.48
N GLU A 196 -15.86 -2.10 -5.77
CA GLU A 196 -17.30 -2.05 -5.52
C GLU A 196 -18.06 -3.09 -6.35
N ALA A 197 -17.72 -3.27 -7.63
CA ALA A 197 -18.42 -4.22 -8.51
C ALA A 197 -18.17 -5.67 -8.09
N LEU A 198 -16.93 -6.00 -7.71
CA LEU A 198 -16.55 -7.32 -7.20
C LEU A 198 -17.40 -7.71 -5.98
N VAL A 199 -17.66 -6.76 -5.08
CA VAL A 199 -18.48 -7.00 -3.89
C VAL A 199 -19.97 -6.97 -4.22
N ASN A 200 -20.47 -5.91 -4.85
CA ASN A 200 -21.92 -5.71 -5.03
C ASN A 200 -22.54 -6.63 -6.09
N VAL A 201 -21.80 -6.92 -7.17
CA VAL A 201 -22.27 -7.79 -8.26
C VAL A 201 -21.73 -9.20 -8.05
N GLY A 202 -20.42 -9.31 -7.78
CA GLY A 202 -19.78 -10.60 -7.59
C GLY A 202 -20.15 -11.30 -6.28
N ASP A 203 -20.73 -10.58 -5.30
CA ASP A 203 -20.98 -11.10 -3.95
C ASP A 203 -19.70 -11.64 -3.29
N HIS A 204 -18.59 -10.95 -3.58
CA HIS A 204 -17.32 -11.13 -2.89
C HIS A 204 -17.34 -10.38 -1.55
N ALA A 205 -16.58 -10.84 -0.56
CA ALA A 205 -16.41 -10.10 0.68
C ALA A 205 -15.70 -8.75 0.45
N ALA A 206 -16.13 -7.68 1.13
CA ALA A 206 -15.42 -6.40 1.14
C ALA A 206 -14.20 -6.44 2.07
N GLY A 207 -13.23 -7.29 1.72
CA GLY A 207 -12.02 -7.53 2.48
C GLY A 207 -12.09 -8.70 3.45
N SER A 208 -10.93 -9.01 4.02
CA SER A 208 -10.74 -10.04 5.03
C SER A 208 -11.20 -9.52 6.39
N LYS A 209 -12.35 -10.01 6.88
CA LYS A 209 -12.99 -9.54 8.13
C LYS A 209 -12.05 -9.60 9.34
N GLU A 210 -11.26 -10.67 9.43
CA GLU A 210 -10.35 -10.94 10.54
C GLU A 210 -8.93 -10.43 10.29
N PHE A 211 -8.68 -9.66 9.23
CA PHE A 211 -7.33 -9.14 8.97
C PHE A 211 -6.90 -8.19 10.07
N GLU A 212 -5.79 -8.52 10.72
CA GLU A 212 -5.08 -7.69 11.68
C GLU A 212 -3.58 -8.00 11.49
N LEU A 213 -2.76 -6.95 11.37
CA LEU A 213 -1.39 -7.07 10.86
C LEU A 213 -0.50 -7.98 11.72
N VAL A 214 -0.57 -7.87 13.06
CA VAL A 214 0.27 -8.66 13.97
C VAL A 214 -0.08 -10.13 13.87
N SER A 215 -1.34 -10.49 14.04
CA SER A 215 -1.81 -11.87 14.07
C SER A 215 -1.63 -12.61 12.74
N TRP A 216 -1.74 -11.90 11.61
CA TRP A 216 -1.51 -12.49 10.29
C TRP A 216 -0.02 -12.55 9.93
N SER A 217 0.74 -11.49 10.21
CA SER A 217 2.18 -11.50 9.96
C SER A 217 2.89 -12.52 10.84
N GLN A 218 2.73 -12.45 12.16
CA GLN A 218 3.51 -13.31 13.06
C GLN A 218 3.10 -14.78 12.99
N GLY A 219 1.89 -15.06 12.47
CA GLY A 219 1.35 -16.39 12.27
C GLY A 219 1.72 -17.04 10.92
N MET A 220 1.60 -16.33 9.80
CA MET A 220 1.81 -16.91 8.44
C MET A 220 2.99 -16.31 7.69
N VAL A 221 3.15 -14.99 7.70
CA VAL A 221 4.08 -14.24 6.84
C VAL A 221 5.02 -13.36 7.67
N ARG A 222 5.73 -13.99 8.61
CA ARG A 222 6.58 -13.28 9.57
C ARG A 222 7.82 -12.66 8.93
N HIS A 223 8.42 -13.38 7.97
CA HIS A 223 9.46 -12.91 7.06
C HIS A 223 10.66 -12.20 7.73
N ASN A 224 11.12 -12.69 8.88
CA ASN A 224 12.14 -12.04 9.73
C ASN A 224 13.54 -12.70 9.68
N PHE A 225 13.91 -13.30 8.55
CA PHE A 225 15.17 -14.06 8.41
C PHE A 225 16.43 -13.19 8.48
N LEU A 226 16.35 -11.95 7.99
CA LEU A 226 17.48 -11.01 8.00
C LEU A 226 18.02 -10.74 9.41
N ARG A 227 17.18 -10.81 10.44
CA ARG A 227 17.56 -10.55 11.85
C ARG A 227 18.50 -11.61 12.43
N THR A 228 18.55 -12.79 11.83
CA THR A 228 19.38 -13.90 12.27
C THR A 228 20.38 -14.33 11.19
N GLY A 229 20.70 -13.45 10.25
CA GLY A 229 21.58 -13.78 9.12
C GLY A 229 21.07 -14.93 8.26
N GLY A 230 19.74 -15.08 8.12
CA GLY A 230 19.12 -16.15 7.34
C GLY A 230 18.82 -17.44 8.11
N ALA A 231 19.32 -17.61 9.34
CA ALA A 231 19.23 -18.89 10.05
C ALA A 231 17.81 -19.28 10.53
N ALA A 232 16.97 -18.32 10.92
CA ALA A 232 15.66 -18.58 11.49
C ALA A 232 14.66 -17.46 11.19
N ASN A 233 13.38 -17.81 11.08
CA ASN A 233 12.31 -16.83 10.97
C ASN A 233 11.97 -16.24 12.35
N ALA A 234 12.79 -15.28 12.80
CA ALA A 234 12.76 -14.75 14.16
C ALA A 234 11.40 -14.13 14.55
N GLN A 235 10.95 -14.39 15.77
CA GLN A 235 9.82 -13.66 16.35
C GLN A 235 10.14 -12.17 16.48
N SER A 236 9.13 -11.32 16.33
CA SER A 236 9.31 -9.89 16.57
C SER A 236 9.33 -9.58 18.06
N ALA A 237 10.21 -8.66 18.46
CA ALA A 237 10.26 -8.15 19.83
C ALA A 237 8.94 -7.43 20.19
N PRO A 238 8.56 -7.37 21.48
CA PRO A 238 7.33 -6.70 21.92
C PRO A 238 7.19 -5.26 21.40
N GLU A 239 8.28 -4.50 21.39
CA GLU A 239 8.33 -3.12 20.89
C GLU A 239 7.90 -3.05 19.42
N GLN A 240 8.48 -3.92 18.59
CA GLN A 240 8.12 -4.03 17.17
C GLN A 240 6.65 -4.43 16.99
N LEU A 241 6.14 -5.35 17.82
CA LEU A 241 4.74 -5.79 17.75
C LEU A 241 3.77 -4.65 18.08
N ARG A 242 4.12 -3.75 19.01
CA ARG A 242 3.33 -2.56 19.33
C ARG A 242 3.26 -1.62 18.13
N VAL A 243 4.39 -1.34 17.48
CA VAL A 243 4.42 -0.51 16.27
C VAL A 243 3.58 -1.16 15.18
N MET A 244 3.78 -2.46 14.92
CA MET A 244 2.99 -3.23 13.94
C MET A 244 1.48 -3.17 14.22
N TYR A 245 1.07 -3.26 15.49
CA TYR A 245 -0.34 -3.16 15.85
C TYR A 245 -0.92 -1.80 15.48
N VAL A 246 -0.25 -0.71 15.88
CA VAL A 246 -0.72 0.66 15.60
C VAL A 246 -0.71 0.94 14.10
N VAL A 247 0.38 0.63 13.38
CA VAL A 247 0.44 0.85 11.93
C VAL A 247 -0.57 0.01 11.16
N GLY A 248 -0.87 -1.20 11.64
CA GLY A 248 -1.92 -2.05 11.07
C GLY A 248 -3.30 -1.40 11.19
N VAL A 249 -3.62 -0.83 12.35
CA VAL A 249 -4.87 -0.08 12.57
C VAL A 249 -4.93 1.16 11.68
N LEU A 250 -3.85 1.93 11.59
CA LEU A 250 -3.79 3.17 10.82
C LEU A 250 -3.90 2.92 9.31
N ALA A 251 -3.11 1.99 8.77
CA ALA A 251 -3.15 1.65 7.35
C ALA A 251 -4.52 1.10 6.92
N ASP A 252 -5.13 0.28 7.78
CA ASP A 252 -6.46 -0.28 7.52
C ASP A 252 -7.54 0.81 7.58
N LEU A 253 -7.40 1.77 8.50
CA LEU A 253 -8.31 2.90 8.61
C LEU A 253 -8.25 3.76 7.35
N GLU A 254 -7.04 4.06 6.88
CA GLU A 254 -6.84 4.78 5.63
C GLU A 254 -7.49 4.05 4.45
N ALA A 255 -7.19 2.77 4.25
CA ALA A 255 -7.75 1.98 3.16
C ALA A 255 -9.29 1.92 3.24
N SER A 256 -9.84 1.79 4.44
CA SER A 256 -11.30 1.76 4.67
C SER A 256 -11.96 3.11 4.42
N LEU A 257 -11.29 4.23 4.75
CA LEU A 257 -11.76 5.58 4.42
C LEU A 257 -11.80 5.78 2.90
N ARG A 258 -10.75 5.37 2.18
CA ARG A 258 -10.71 5.43 0.70
C ARG A 258 -11.79 4.56 0.07
N ALA A 259 -11.99 3.33 0.56
CA ALA A 259 -13.06 2.46 0.08
C ALA A 259 -14.45 3.07 0.34
N THR A 260 -14.66 3.72 1.50
CA THR A 260 -15.90 4.45 1.80
C THR A 260 -16.09 5.64 0.87
N ALA A 261 -15.02 6.37 0.54
CA ALA A 261 -15.04 7.51 -0.38
C ALA A 261 -15.45 7.09 -1.80
N GLN A 262 -14.97 5.93 -2.26
CA GLN A 262 -15.19 5.40 -3.61
C GLN A 262 -16.57 4.76 -3.78
N ALA A 263 -17.25 4.39 -2.70
CA ALA A 263 -18.57 3.76 -2.78
C ALA A 263 -19.59 4.68 -3.47
N THR A 264 -20.19 4.19 -4.56
CA THR A 264 -21.16 4.95 -5.36
C THR A 264 -22.59 4.80 -4.86
N SER A 265 -22.88 3.75 -4.11
CA SER A 265 -24.23 3.41 -3.66
C SER A 265 -24.27 2.82 -2.25
N LYS A 266 -25.45 2.85 -1.61
CA LYS A 266 -25.66 2.25 -0.29
C LYS A 266 -25.87 0.75 -0.43
N ALA A 267 -24.79 0.06 -0.77
CA ALA A 267 -24.74 -1.36 -1.07
C ALA A 267 -23.70 -2.08 -0.18
N PRO A 268 -23.62 -3.43 -0.22
CA PRO A 268 -22.72 -4.19 0.67
C PRO A 268 -21.29 -3.67 0.74
N PHE A 269 -20.69 -3.23 -0.38
CA PHE A 269 -19.36 -2.63 -0.42
C PHE A 269 -19.24 -1.41 0.49
N GLY A 270 -20.03 -0.35 0.22
CA GLY A 270 -19.95 0.90 0.96
C GLY A 270 -20.35 0.74 2.43
N ILE A 271 -21.31 -0.14 2.72
CA ILE A 271 -21.71 -0.45 4.11
C ILE A 271 -20.55 -1.14 4.86
N ALA A 272 -19.94 -2.16 4.26
CA ALA A 272 -18.85 -2.89 4.90
C ALA A 272 -17.60 -2.02 5.08
N ALA A 273 -17.23 -1.21 4.07
CA ALA A 273 -16.12 -0.26 4.17
C ALA A 273 -16.34 0.76 5.31
N ALA A 274 -17.53 1.36 5.38
CA ALA A 274 -17.87 2.31 6.44
C ALA A 274 -17.89 1.66 7.83
N GLN A 275 -18.41 0.42 7.95
CA GLN A 275 -18.39 -0.31 9.22
C GLN A 275 -16.97 -0.67 9.67
N ARG A 276 -16.11 -1.07 8.73
CA ARG A 276 -14.70 -1.36 8.98
C ARG A 276 -13.97 -0.10 9.47
N ALA A 277 -14.12 1.02 8.75
CA ALA A 277 -13.58 2.32 9.17
C ALA A 277 -14.08 2.73 10.56
N ALA A 278 -15.37 2.56 10.86
CA ALA A 278 -15.92 2.87 12.18
C ALA A 278 -15.32 2.00 13.29
N GLY A 279 -15.07 0.72 13.03
CA GLY A 279 -14.37 -0.18 13.94
C GLY A 279 -12.93 0.26 14.22
N LEU A 280 -12.23 0.69 13.18
CA LEU A 280 -10.85 1.15 13.27
C LEU A 280 -10.73 2.51 13.97
N LYS A 281 -11.69 3.42 13.77
CA LYS A 281 -11.78 4.67 14.58
C LYS A 281 -11.89 4.37 16.07
N ARG A 282 -12.67 3.35 16.47
CA ARG A 282 -12.76 2.93 17.88
C ARG A 282 -11.46 2.34 18.40
N LYS A 283 -10.82 1.45 17.63
CA LYS A 283 -9.50 0.90 18.01
C LYS A 283 -8.45 2.00 18.17
N LEU A 284 -8.41 2.96 17.25
CA LEU A 284 -7.49 4.10 17.29
C LEU A 284 -7.76 5.00 18.50
N TYR A 285 -9.03 5.24 18.83
CA TYR A 285 -9.41 5.92 20.06
C TYR A 285 -8.92 5.16 21.30
N ASP A 286 -9.15 3.84 21.39
CA ASP A 286 -8.68 3.02 22.52
C ASP A 286 -7.15 3.05 22.68
N ILE A 287 -6.41 3.14 21.56
CA ILE A 287 -4.95 3.34 21.56
C ILE A 287 -4.62 4.73 22.11
N SER A 288 -5.25 5.81 21.63
CA SER A 288 -4.96 7.18 22.09
C SER A 288 -5.28 7.41 23.57
N GLN A 289 -6.20 6.64 24.14
CA GLN A 289 -6.47 6.67 25.58
C GLN A 289 -5.34 6.05 26.44
N ARG A 290 -4.38 5.37 25.83
CA ARG A 290 -3.34 4.60 26.52
C ARG A 290 -1.94 5.17 26.32
N VAL A 291 -1.71 5.85 25.21
CA VAL A 291 -0.41 6.40 24.85
C VAL A 291 -0.57 7.85 24.38
N SER A 292 0.44 8.67 24.66
CA SER A 292 0.51 10.03 24.15
C SER A 292 1.48 10.04 22.97
N ASP A 293 0.95 10.17 21.75
CA ASP A 293 1.75 10.24 20.53
C ASP A 293 1.04 11.21 19.55
N PRO A 294 1.72 12.27 19.09
CA PRO A 294 1.10 13.30 18.26
C PRO A 294 0.60 12.75 16.91
N HIS A 295 1.22 11.72 16.35
CA HIS A 295 0.79 11.13 15.08
C HIS A 295 -0.47 10.28 15.25
N ILE A 296 -0.61 9.58 16.38
CA ILE A 296 -1.86 8.90 16.73
C ILE A 296 -3.00 9.92 16.88
N ASP A 297 -2.74 11.04 17.57
CA ASP A 297 -3.73 12.09 17.78
C ASP A 297 -4.14 12.78 16.47
N ASP A 298 -3.17 13.10 15.60
CA ASP A 298 -3.41 13.68 14.28
C ASP A 298 -4.27 12.76 13.41
N ALA A 299 -3.93 11.46 13.36
CA ALA A 299 -4.70 10.46 12.63
C ALA A 299 -6.12 10.32 13.16
N LEU A 300 -6.28 10.29 14.50
CA LEU A 300 -7.59 10.19 15.13
C LEU A 300 -8.44 11.43 14.85
N HIS A 301 -7.85 12.63 14.95
CA HIS A 301 -8.53 13.88 14.65
C HIS A 301 -9.01 13.93 13.20
N ALA A 302 -8.13 13.62 12.25
CA ALA A 302 -8.48 13.56 10.83
C ALA A 302 -9.58 12.53 10.56
N ALA A 303 -9.51 11.36 11.17
CA ALA A 303 -10.52 10.34 11.00
C ALA A 303 -11.88 10.76 11.60
N LEU A 304 -11.90 11.44 12.75
CA LEU A 304 -13.14 11.87 13.41
C LEU A 304 -13.81 13.09 12.75
N SER A 305 -13.08 13.88 11.96
CA SER A 305 -13.60 15.08 11.32
C SER A 305 -14.59 14.81 10.18
N VAL A 306 -14.64 13.57 9.66
CA VAL A 306 -15.43 13.20 8.49
C VAL A 306 -16.51 12.15 8.79
N PRO A 307 -17.76 12.34 8.32
CA PRO A 307 -18.80 11.32 8.42
C PRO A 307 -18.54 10.16 7.45
N LEU A 308 -18.78 8.93 7.91
CA LEU A 308 -18.67 7.72 7.08
C LEU A 308 -19.95 7.50 6.27
N LYS A 309 -20.17 8.34 5.25
CA LYS A 309 -21.37 8.33 4.40
C LYS A 309 -20.99 8.52 2.93
N LEU A 310 -21.90 8.11 2.05
CA LEU A 310 -21.81 8.40 0.62
C LEU A 310 -21.77 9.91 0.35
N ASN A 311 -21.28 10.29 -0.83
CA ASN A 311 -21.21 11.68 -1.30
C ASN A 311 -20.31 12.60 -0.47
N HIS A 312 -19.30 12.05 0.22
CA HIS A 312 -18.25 12.79 0.93
C HIS A 312 -16.87 12.39 0.41
N ASN A 313 -16.75 12.18 -0.91
CA ASN A 313 -15.56 11.59 -1.52
C ASN A 313 -14.30 12.42 -1.24
N ALA A 314 -14.37 13.74 -1.44
CA ALA A 314 -13.23 14.64 -1.24
C ALA A 314 -12.79 14.69 0.22
N GLU A 315 -13.73 14.79 1.16
CA GLU A 315 -13.46 14.86 2.59
C GLU A 315 -12.92 13.54 3.14
N LEU A 316 -13.49 12.40 2.71
CA LEU A 316 -13.02 11.08 3.11
C LEU A 316 -11.64 10.77 2.54
N THR A 317 -11.37 11.20 1.29
CA THR A 317 -10.05 11.06 0.67
C THR A 317 -9.02 11.91 1.41
N ALA A 318 -9.31 13.18 1.69
CA ALA A 318 -8.40 14.06 2.44
C ALA A 318 -8.14 13.55 3.87
N ALA A 319 -9.16 13.00 4.54
CA ALA A 319 -8.99 12.35 5.84
C ALA A 319 -8.09 11.10 5.73
N ALA A 320 -8.26 10.29 4.68
CA ALA A 320 -7.41 9.13 4.44
C ALA A 320 -5.95 9.57 4.18
N ASP A 321 -5.71 10.59 3.36
CA ASP A 321 -4.36 11.12 3.10
C ASP A 321 -3.69 11.59 4.40
N SER A 322 -4.45 12.27 5.26
CA SER A 322 -3.97 12.73 6.57
C SER A 322 -3.62 11.56 7.50
N VAL A 323 -4.47 10.53 7.57
CA VAL A 323 -4.21 9.31 8.34
C VAL A 323 -2.97 8.60 7.81
N GLY A 324 -2.82 8.46 6.49
CA GLY A 324 -1.68 7.82 5.87
C GLY A 324 -0.37 8.56 6.13
N LYS A 325 -0.38 9.89 6.07
CA LYS A 325 0.78 10.73 6.42
C LYS A 325 1.18 10.56 7.88
N ALA A 326 0.22 10.58 8.80
CA ALA A 326 0.47 10.36 10.22
C ALA A 326 1.02 8.95 10.48
N ALA A 327 0.46 7.93 9.82
CA ALA A 327 0.93 6.55 9.91
C ALA A 327 2.37 6.36 9.41
N TYR A 328 2.72 7.00 8.30
CA TYR A 328 4.09 7.00 7.79
C TYR A 328 5.06 7.61 8.81
N ASN A 329 4.73 8.78 9.34
CA ASN A 329 5.59 9.49 10.30
C ASN A 329 5.73 8.73 11.62
N PHE A 330 4.63 8.19 12.14
CA PHE A 330 4.63 7.30 13.31
C PHE A 330 5.59 6.13 13.10
N ALA A 331 5.47 5.41 11.98
CA ALA A 331 6.30 4.26 11.67
C ALA A 331 7.79 4.62 11.45
N ALA A 332 8.09 5.86 11.07
CA ALA A 332 9.45 6.34 10.87
C ALA A 332 10.13 6.81 12.17
N GLN A 333 9.36 7.18 13.20
CA GLN A 333 9.86 7.89 14.39
C GLN A 333 9.68 7.09 15.69
N THR A 334 8.83 6.08 15.71
CA THR A 334 8.50 5.33 16.92
C THR A 334 9.09 3.92 16.88
N ASP A 335 9.88 3.55 17.88
CA ASP A 335 10.48 2.23 18.02
C ASP A 335 9.62 1.23 18.83
N GLY A 336 8.54 1.73 19.45
CA GLY A 336 7.59 0.94 20.24
C GLY A 336 7.92 0.80 21.73
N SER A 337 9.03 1.36 22.20
CA SER A 337 9.40 1.36 23.62
C SER A 337 8.42 2.16 24.49
N SER A 338 7.91 3.28 23.97
CA SER A 338 6.92 4.15 24.62
C SER A 338 5.48 3.60 24.60
N LEU A 339 5.25 2.47 23.92
CA LEU A 339 3.91 1.95 23.65
C LEU A 339 3.50 0.78 24.56
N ALA A 340 4.24 0.50 25.65
CA ALA A 340 3.93 -0.64 26.52
C ALA A 340 2.49 -0.65 27.07
N ALA A 341 1.86 0.53 27.21
CA ALA A 341 0.48 0.64 27.68
C ALA A 341 -0.57 0.00 26.75
N ILE A 342 -0.23 -0.28 25.48
CA ILE A 342 -1.14 -0.96 24.54
C ILE A 342 -0.98 -2.48 24.52
N ASP A 343 -0.07 -3.08 25.31
CA ASP A 343 0.14 -4.53 25.36
C ASP A 343 -1.18 -5.34 25.55
N PRO A 344 -2.15 -4.91 26.37
CA PRO A 344 -3.43 -5.62 26.49
C PRO A 344 -4.30 -5.62 25.22
N LEU A 345 -4.01 -4.76 24.24
CA LEU A 345 -4.71 -4.67 22.96
C LEU A 345 -4.10 -5.56 21.88
N LEU A 346 -2.84 -5.98 22.05
CA LEU A 346 -2.14 -6.80 21.08
C LEU A 346 -2.75 -8.22 21.05
N PRO A 347 -2.86 -8.84 19.86
CA PRO A 347 -3.23 -10.24 19.78
C PRO A 347 -2.18 -11.11 20.48
N ALA A 348 -2.64 -12.02 21.33
CA ALA A 348 -1.80 -13.05 21.93
C ALA A 348 -1.37 -14.10 20.88
N PRO A 349 -0.27 -14.83 21.09
CA PRO A 349 0.19 -15.87 20.16
C PRO A 349 -0.87 -16.92 19.78
N ALA A 350 -1.78 -17.26 20.70
CA ALA A 350 -2.88 -18.19 20.44
C ALA A 350 -3.93 -17.64 19.43
N GLN A 351 -3.93 -16.33 19.18
CA GLN A 351 -4.80 -15.65 18.23
C GLN A 351 -4.15 -15.47 16.86
N TYR A 352 -2.86 -15.82 16.71
CA TYR A 352 -2.17 -15.72 15.43
C TYR A 352 -2.77 -16.69 14.42
N LYS A 353 -2.95 -16.22 13.19
CA LYS A 353 -3.48 -17.04 12.11
C LYS A 353 -2.39 -17.99 11.64
N THR A 354 -2.63 -19.29 11.68
CA THR A 354 -1.64 -20.31 11.30
C THR A 354 -2.08 -21.12 10.07
N LYS A 355 -3.27 -20.86 9.53
CA LYS A 355 -3.86 -21.51 8.37
C LYS A 355 -4.83 -20.59 7.65
#